data_AF-A0A659UJC0-F1
#
_entry.id   AF-A0A659UJC0-F1
#
_cell.length_a   1.000
_cell.length_b   1.000
_cell.length_c   1.000
_cell.angle_alpha   90.00
_cell.angle_beta   90.00
_cell.angle_gamma   90.00
#
_symmetry.space_group_name_H-M   'P 1'
#
loop_
_entity.id
_entity.type
_entity.pdbx_description
1 polymer ?
#
loop_
_entity_poly.entity_id
_entity_poly.type
_entity_poly.pdbx_seq_one_letter_code
_entity_poly.pdbx_strand_id
1 'polypeptide(L)' 'MRHRHFLKLFPAGAIMLSVLAGPALANPVVVFDLKSGQILQHQDAFKRWYPASLSKLMTAY' A
#
# COMPACT_ATOMS: atom_id res chain seq x y z
N MET A 1 -22.66 -24.95 26.76
CA MET A 1 -21.44 -25.42 26.08
C MET A 1 -21.13 -24.68 24.76
N ARG A 2 -22.11 -24.37 23.87
CA ARG A 2 -21.88 -23.72 22.54
C ARG A 2 -21.25 -22.30 22.54
N HIS A 3 -21.54 -21.45 23.53
CA HIS A 3 -21.06 -20.05 23.55
C HIS A 3 -19.55 -19.91 23.83
N ARG A 4 -18.96 -20.88 24.57
CA ARG A 4 -17.53 -20.87 24.92
C ARG A 4 -16.63 -21.21 23.74
N HIS A 5 -17.14 -21.95 22.76
CA HIS A 5 -16.43 -22.20 21.49
C HIS A 5 -16.47 -20.96 20.60
N PHE A 6 -17.62 -20.27 20.54
CA PHE A 6 -17.76 -19.04 19.75
C PHE A 6 -16.80 -17.93 20.24
N LEU A 7 -16.65 -17.76 21.56
CA LEU A 7 -15.66 -16.83 22.14
C LEU A 7 -14.20 -17.19 21.84
N LYS A 8 -13.88 -18.48 21.63
CA LYS A 8 -12.53 -18.96 21.31
C LYS A 8 -12.22 -18.91 19.81
N LEU A 9 -13.24 -19.05 18.97
CA LEU A 9 -13.11 -19.00 17.52
C LEU A 9 -12.86 -17.57 17.00
N PHE A 10 -13.39 -16.57 17.70
CA PHE A 10 -13.22 -15.16 17.32
C PHE A 10 -11.74 -14.68 17.30
N PRO A 11 -10.93 -14.88 18.36
CA PRO A 11 -9.52 -14.50 18.33
C PRO A 11 -8.70 -15.37 17.35
N ALA A 12 -9.04 -16.64 17.18
CA ALA A 12 -8.39 -17.52 16.20
C ALA A 12 -8.63 -17.05 14.76
N GLY A 13 -9.85 -16.57 14.45
CA GLY A 13 -10.19 -15.99 13.15
C GLY A 13 -9.44 -14.70 12.86
N ALA A 14 -9.26 -13.83 13.86
CA ALA A 14 -8.49 -12.60 13.72
C ALA A 14 -7.01 -12.88 13.41
N ILE A 15 -6.41 -13.85 14.11
CA ILE A 15 -5.01 -14.25 13.88
C ILE A 15 -4.83 -14.85 12.48
N MET A 16 -5.76 -15.71 12.02
CA MET A 16 -5.70 -16.24 10.64
C MET A 16 -5.80 -15.12 9.62
N LEU A 17 -6.71 -14.15 9.78
CA LEU A 17 -6.88 -13.06 8.84
C LEU A 17 -5.62 -12.20 8.70
N SER A 18 -4.90 -11.96 9.80
CA SER A 18 -3.63 -11.23 9.78
C SER A 18 -2.54 -11.95 8.99
N VAL A 19 -2.51 -13.28 9.02
CA VAL A 19 -1.53 -14.08 8.25
C VAL A 19 -1.82 -14.03 6.75
N LEU A 20 -3.08 -13.80 6.35
CA LEU A 20 -3.46 -13.64 4.94
C LEU A 20 -3.24 -12.22 4.39
N ALA A 21 -2.86 -11.25 5.24
CA ALA A 21 -2.58 -9.89 4.79
C ALA A 21 -1.20 -9.85 4.09
N GLY A 22 -1.20 -9.97 2.75
CA GLY A 22 -0.01 -9.78 1.92
C GLY A 22 0.43 -8.31 1.84
N PRO A 23 1.66 -8.03 1.35
CA PRO A 23 2.11 -6.66 1.12
C PRO A 23 1.18 -5.95 0.13
N ALA A 24 0.92 -4.67 0.35
CA ALA A 24 0.17 -3.87 -0.60
C ALA A 24 0.97 -3.76 -1.91
N LEU A 25 0.34 -4.10 -3.04
CA LEU A 25 0.91 -3.97 -4.37
C LEU A 25 0.84 -2.49 -4.78
N ALA A 26 1.70 -1.68 -4.17
CA ALA A 26 1.77 -0.25 -4.43
C ALA A 26 2.47 0.05 -5.76
N ASN A 27 2.00 1.08 -6.45
CA ASN A 27 2.73 1.68 -7.58
C ASN A 27 4.03 2.33 -7.08
N PRO A 28 4.98 2.66 -7.98
CA PRO A 28 6.18 3.42 -7.61
C PRO A 28 5.86 4.70 -6.83
N VAL A 29 6.68 5.01 -5.82
CA VAL A 29 6.49 6.17 -4.94
C VAL A 29 7.77 6.98 -4.86
N VAL A 30 7.62 8.31 -4.90
CA VAL A 30 8.69 9.28 -4.59
C VAL A 30 8.09 10.38 -3.73
N VAL A 31 8.79 10.74 -2.65
CA VAL A 31 8.49 11.89 -1.80
C VAL A 31 9.68 12.84 -1.85
N PHE A 32 9.44 14.11 -2.16
CA PHE A 32 10.49 15.12 -2.26
C PHE A 32 10.04 16.46 -1.69
N ASP A 33 11.00 17.25 -1.23
CA ASP A 33 10.77 18.63 -0.82
C ASP A 33 10.57 19.53 -2.04
N LEU A 34 9.48 20.29 -2.06
CA LEU A 34 9.10 21.10 -3.23
C LEU A 34 10.05 22.27 -3.49
N LYS A 35 10.67 22.84 -2.45
CA LYS A 35 11.53 24.03 -2.59
C LYS A 35 12.92 23.68 -3.10
N SER A 36 13.51 22.62 -2.55
CA SER A 36 14.89 22.19 -2.82
C SER A 36 15.00 21.08 -3.86
N GLY A 37 13.91 20.33 -4.09
CA GLY A 37 13.94 19.11 -4.89
C GLY A 37 14.57 17.92 -4.18
N GLN A 38 14.91 18.02 -2.90
CA GLN A 38 15.54 16.95 -2.14
C GLN A 38 14.60 15.74 -2.02
N ILE A 39 15.06 14.55 -2.41
CA ILE A 39 14.32 13.30 -2.23
C ILE A 39 14.38 12.90 -0.75
N LEU A 40 13.21 12.74 -0.15
CA LEU A 40 13.06 12.34 1.25
C LEU A 40 12.89 10.81 1.37
N GLN A 41 12.12 10.20 0.45
CA GLN A 41 11.92 8.76 0.36
C GLN A 41 11.59 8.34 -1.07
N HIS A 42 11.90 7.09 -1.43
CA HIS A 42 11.47 6.51 -2.69
C HIS A 42 11.35 4.99 -2.62
N GLN A 43 10.49 4.43 -3.47
CA GLN A 43 10.34 3.00 -3.70
C GLN A 43 10.14 2.76 -5.20
N ASP A 44 10.97 1.91 -5.81
CA ASP A 44 10.88 1.57 -7.23
C ASP A 44 10.86 2.78 -8.19
N ALA A 45 11.50 3.90 -7.83
CA ALA A 45 11.39 5.19 -8.56
C ALA A 45 11.72 5.11 -10.07
N PHE A 46 12.55 4.15 -10.47
CA PHE A 46 12.96 3.95 -11.87
C PHE A 46 12.22 2.81 -12.57
N LYS A 47 11.27 2.16 -11.91
CA LYS A 47 10.46 1.09 -12.48
C LYS A 47 9.52 1.67 -13.54
N ARG A 48 9.68 1.23 -14.79
CA ARG A 48 8.76 1.58 -15.88
C ARG A 48 7.40 0.91 -15.65
N TRP A 49 6.33 1.68 -15.78
CA TRP A 49 4.96 1.23 -15.59
C TRP A 49 3.97 2.06 -16.42
N TYR A 50 2.75 1.56 -16.60
CA TYR A 50 1.69 2.27 -17.31
C TYR A 50 1.07 3.34 -16.39
N PRO A 51 1.18 4.65 -16.71
CA PRO A 51 0.83 5.74 -15.78
C PRO A 51 -0.67 6.03 -15.62
N ALA A 52 -1.54 5.43 -16.44
CA ALA A 52 -2.97 5.72 -16.49
C ALA A 52 -3.27 7.24 -16.54
N SER A 53 -4.11 7.77 -15.64
CA SER A 53 -4.49 9.20 -15.65
C SER A 53 -3.37 10.16 -15.25
N LEU A 54 -2.21 9.70 -14.76
CA LEU A 54 -1.07 10.59 -14.48
C LEU A 54 -0.53 11.28 -15.73
N SER A 55 -0.71 10.70 -16.92
CA SER A 55 -0.33 11.34 -18.18
C SER A 55 -0.99 12.71 -18.39
N LYS A 56 -2.16 12.96 -17.75
CA LYS A 56 -2.84 14.25 -17.84
C LYS A 56 -2.01 15.41 -17.26
N LEU A 57 -1.10 15.15 -16.32
CA LEU A 57 -0.18 16.17 -15.81
C LEU A 57 0.71 16.73 -16.91
N MET A 58 1.16 15.87 -17.84
CA MET A 58 1.98 16.29 -18.99
C MET A 58 1.16 16.92 -20.11
N THR A 59 -0.16 16.68 -20.16
CA THR A 59 -1.06 17.37 -21.10
C THR A 59 -1.40 18.78 -20.60
N ALA A 60 -1.45 18.99 -19.28
CA ALA A 60 -1.77 20.28 -18.68
C ALA A 60 -0.57 21.23 -18.58
N TYR A 61 0.65 20.70 -18.56
CA TYR A 61 1.90 21.45 -18.59
C TYR A 61 2.16 22.05 -19.98
#